data_AF-A0A2V2FS83-F1
#
_entry.id   AF-A0A2V2FS83-F1
#
_cell.length_a   1.000
_cell.length_b   1.000
_cell.length_c   1.000
_cell.angle_alpha   90.00
_cell.angle_beta   90.00
_cell.angle_gamma   90.00
#
_symmetry.space_group_name_H-M   'P 1'
#
loop_
_entity.id
_entity.type
_entity.pdbx_description
1 polymer ?
#
loop_
_entity_poly.entity_id
_entity_poly.type
_entity_poly.pdbx_seq_one_letter_code
_entity_poly.pdbx_strand_id
1 'polypeptide(L)'
;MNLINLDCLGYAGAEPFSFAFLTESNAFAKALWLYLQHVGYPPYWTDSTISSDHLSFSERGILSITLLEYPDSGAYCHMPEDTPDRLSAERIAAVAAGVVTFLLHQDAPLDLALPLP
;
A
#
# COMPACT_ATOMS: atom_id res chain seq x y z
N MET A 1 -0.27 -4.74 -17.42
CA MET A 1 -1.23 -3.99 -16.58
C MET A 1 -0.92 -4.34 -15.15
N ASN A 2 -0.71 -3.34 -14.30
CA ASN A 2 -0.43 -3.51 -12.88
C ASN A 2 -1.64 -3.05 -12.08
N LEU A 3 -1.95 -3.71 -10.96
CA LEU A 3 -3.11 -3.40 -10.12
C LEU A 3 -2.67 -3.10 -8.69
N ILE A 4 -3.22 -2.02 -8.13
CA ILE A 4 -3.05 -1.67 -6.73
C ILE A 4 -4.44 -1.72 -6.09
N ASN A 5 -4.64 -2.68 -5.20
CA ASN A 5 -5.83 -2.79 -4.38
C ASN A 5 -5.65 -1.94 -3.11
N LEU A 6 -6.67 -1.18 -2.74
CA LEU A 6 -6.66 -0.29 -1.57
C LEU A 6 -7.71 -0.80 -0.59
N ASP A 7 -7.29 -1.28 0.57
CA ASP A 7 -8.17 -1.99 1.51
C ASP A 7 -7.92 -1.49 2.95
N CYS A 8 -8.97 -1.05 3.65
CA CYS A 8 -8.89 -0.57 5.04
C CYS A 8 -7.73 0.42 5.31
N LEU A 9 -7.77 1.58 4.64
CA LEU A 9 -6.75 2.62 4.73
C LEU A 9 -7.33 3.93 5.27
N GLY A 10 -6.52 4.68 6.02
CA GLY A 10 -6.82 6.05 6.42
C GLY A 10 -7.29 6.20 7.86
N TYR A 11 -7.13 5.19 8.71
CA TYR A 11 -7.44 5.28 10.13
C TYR A 11 -6.55 6.30 10.84
N ALA A 12 -7.16 7.15 11.66
CA ALA A 12 -6.48 8.10 12.51
C ALA A 12 -5.71 7.35 13.61
N GLY A 13 -4.42 7.63 13.72
CA GLY A 13 -3.52 6.98 14.67
C GLY A 13 -2.13 7.59 14.62
N ALA A 14 -1.37 7.39 15.70
CA ALA A 14 0.04 7.79 15.77
C ALA A 14 0.97 6.78 15.09
N GLU A 15 0.45 5.59 14.77
CA GLU A 15 1.24 4.53 14.18
C GLU A 15 1.59 4.85 12.71
N PRO A 16 2.79 4.47 12.27
CA PRO A 16 3.18 4.57 10.86
C PRO A 16 2.20 3.84 9.93
N PHE A 17 2.15 4.25 8.66
CA PHE A 17 1.52 3.41 7.65
C PHE A 17 2.27 2.09 7.55
N SER A 18 1.56 0.99 7.77
CA SER A 18 2.01 -0.33 7.33
C SER A 18 1.30 -0.65 6.02
N PHE A 19 1.98 -1.38 5.14
CA PHE A 19 1.42 -1.93 3.93
C PHE A 19 1.67 -3.43 3.93
N ALA A 20 0.61 -4.22 3.72
CA ALA A 20 0.67 -5.68 3.67
C ALA A 20 0.74 -6.15 2.21
N PHE A 21 1.84 -6.81 1.84
CA PHE A 21 2.05 -7.31 0.49
C PHE A 21 2.02 -8.83 0.48
N LEU A 22 1.25 -9.41 -0.44
CA LEU A 22 1.36 -10.82 -0.73
C LEU A 22 2.53 -11.01 -1.71
N THR A 23 3.66 -11.42 -1.13
CA THR A 23 4.93 -11.83 -1.73
C THR A 23 6.08 -10.81 -1.70
N GLU A 24 7.08 -11.10 -0.86
CA GLU A 24 8.44 -10.54 -0.87
C GLU A 24 9.13 -10.57 -2.27
N SER A 25 8.56 -11.32 -3.21
CA SER A 25 9.10 -11.58 -4.55
C SER A 25 8.61 -10.60 -5.63
N ASN A 26 7.64 -9.73 -5.33
CA ASN A 26 7.07 -8.85 -6.34
C ASN A 26 7.91 -7.57 -6.52
N ALA A 27 8.64 -7.47 -7.63
CA ALA A 27 9.42 -6.27 -8.00
C ALA A 27 8.56 -5.00 -8.03
N PHE A 28 7.26 -5.12 -8.32
CA PHE A 28 6.31 -4.00 -8.31
C PHE A 28 5.98 -3.53 -6.90
N ALA A 29 5.84 -4.44 -5.93
CA ALA A 29 5.68 -4.08 -4.52
C ALA A 29 6.93 -3.33 -4.00
N LYS A 30 8.13 -3.83 -4.33
CA LYS A 30 9.40 -3.18 -3.99
C LYS A 30 9.52 -1.78 -4.62
N ALA A 31 9.17 -1.66 -5.91
CA ALA A 31 9.23 -0.37 -6.61
C ALA A 31 8.26 0.66 -6.02
N LEU A 32 7.01 0.28 -5.75
CA LEU A 32 6.04 1.16 -5.09
C LEU A 32 6.54 1.58 -3.72
N TRP A 33 7.08 0.64 -2.95
CA TRP A 33 7.52 0.92 -1.60
C TRP A 33 8.71 1.88 -1.52
N LEU A 34 9.76 1.61 -2.29
CA LEU A 34 10.93 2.50 -2.36
C LEU A 34 10.53 3.91 -2.80
N TYR A 35 9.56 3.99 -3.71
CA TYR A 35 8.98 5.26 -4.13
C TYR A 35 8.25 5.96 -2.98
N LEU A 36 7.38 5.26 -2.26
CA LEU A 36 6.67 5.82 -1.10
C LEU A 36 7.68 6.31 -0.04
N GLN A 37 8.71 5.54 0.27
CA GLN A 37 9.77 5.99 1.19
C GLN A 37 10.47 7.27 0.69
N HIS A 38 10.80 7.34 -0.61
CA HIS A 38 11.43 8.51 -1.21
C HIS A 38 10.59 9.78 -1.06
N VAL A 39 9.25 9.66 -1.14
CA VAL A 39 8.33 10.81 -0.98
C VAL A 39 7.88 11.04 0.48
N GLY A 40 8.55 10.41 1.45
CA GLY A 40 8.42 10.73 2.87
C GLY A 40 7.49 9.81 3.67
N TYR A 41 7.10 8.66 3.13
CA TYR A 41 6.33 7.68 3.91
C TYR A 41 7.22 6.96 4.91
N PRO A 42 6.69 6.59 6.09
CA PRO A 42 7.46 5.89 7.11
C PRO A 42 8.07 4.59 6.56
N PRO A 43 9.24 4.16 7.06
CA PRO A 43 9.98 3.03 6.51
C PRO A 43 9.47 1.66 6.99
N TYR A 44 8.29 1.58 7.60
CA TYR A 44 7.81 0.35 8.23
C TYR A 44 7.09 -0.54 7.23
N TRP A 45 7.71 -1.69 6.97
CA TRP A 45 7.20 -2.75 6.12
C TRP A 45 6.78 -3.92 7.00
N THR A 46 5.54 -4.40 6.84
CA THR A 46 5.13 -5.69 7.40
C THR A 46 4.92 -6.63 6.23
N ASP A 47 5.79 -7.64 6.11
CA ASP A 47 5.54 -8.74 5.17
C ASP A 47 4.47 -9.63 5.80
N SER A 48 3.24 -9.51 5.31
CA SER A 48 2.15 -10.35 5.77
C SER A 48 1.30 -10.81 4.59
N THR A 49 1.04 -12.12 4.57
CA THR A 49 0.08 -12.73 3.66
C THR A 49 -1.31 -12.28 4.05
N ILE A 50 -1.89 -11.33 3.30
CA ILE A 50 -3.28 -10.91 3.47
C ILE A 50 -4.18 -11.50 2.39
N SER A 51 -5.30 -12.11 2.79
CA SER A 51 -6.34 -12.47 1.84
C SER A 51 -7.15 -11.22 1.48
N SER A 52 -7.02 -10.72 0.25
CA SER A 52 -7.81 -9.59 -0.27
C SER A 52 -7.97 -9.72 -1.80
N ASP A 53 -8.71 -8.82 -2.44
CA ASP A 53 -9.21 -8.95 -3.81
C ASP A 53 -8.13 -9.13 -4.89
N HIS A 54 -6.94 -8.59 -4.64
CA HIS A 54 -5.77 -8.74 -5.51
C HIS A 54 -5.47 -10.21 -5.88
N LEU A 55 -5.78 -11.19 -5.01
CA LEU A 55 -5.55 -12.61 -5.29
C LEU A 55 -6.19 -13.08 -6.60
N SER A 56 -7.44 -12.70 -6.85
CA SER A 56 -8.17 -13.08 -8.07
C SER A 56 -7.56 -12.52 -9.36
N PHE A 57 -6.81 -11.42 -9.26
CA PHE A 57 -6.07 -10.82 -10.37
C PHE A 57 -4.71 -11.50 -10.55
N SER A 58 -4.01 -11.77 -9.45
CA SER A 58 -2.76 -12.54 -9.46
C SER A 58 -2.95 -13.92 -10.08
N GLU A 59 -4.05 -14.63 -9.79
CA GLU A 59 -4.39 -15.92 -10.40
C GLU A 59 -4.55 -15.86 -11.93
N ARG A 60 -4.83 -14.67 -12.48
CA ARG A 60 -4.94 -14.41 -13.92
C ARG A 60 -3.64 -13.85 -14.52
N GLY A 61 -2.54 -13.87 -13.77
CA GLY A 61 -1.24 -13.37 -14.20
C GLY A 61 -1.13 -11.84 -14.22
N ILE A 62 -2.06 -11.12 -13.58
CA ILE A 62 -1.97 -9.67 -13.43
C ILE A 62 -1.11 -9.38 -12.20
N LEU A 63 -0.07 -8.56 -12.38
CA LEU A 63 0.76 -8.13 -11.28
C LEU A 63 -0.06 -7.23 -10.36
N SER A 64 -0.40 -7.74 -9.18
CA SER A 64 -1.30 -7.06 -8.26
C SER A 64 -0.77 -7.06 -6.83
N ILE A 65 -1.08 -6.01 -6.10
CA ILE A 65 -0.70 -5.81 -4.70
C ILE A 65 -1.89 -5.25 -3.93
N THR A 66 -1.90 -5.42 -2.61
CA THR A 66 -2.82 -4.71 -1.72
C THR A 66 -2.03 -3.72 -0.86
N LEU A 67 -2.60 -2.56 -0.61
CA LEU A 67 -2.18 -1.63 0.43
C LEU A 67 -3.23 -1.67 1.53
N LEU A 68 -2.80 -1.94 2.76
CA LEU A 68 -3.67 -2.07 3.93
C LEU A 68 -2.93 -1.66 5.19
N GLU A 69 -3.57 -0.83 6.02
CA GLU A 69 -3.00 -0.38 7.30
C GLU A 69 -3.05 -1.51 8.33
N TYR A 70 -1.88 -2.00 8.76
CA TYR A 70 -1.72 -3.00 9.81
C TYR A 70 -0.99 -2.40 11.02
N PRO A 71 -1.30 -2.76 12.28
CA PRO A 71 -2.38 -3.65 12.73
C PRO A 71 -3.73 -2.95 12.92
N ASP A 72 -3.82 -1.62 12.73
CA ASP A 72 -5.00 -0.84 13.12
C ASP A 72 -6.26 -1.13 12.30
N SER A 73 -6.15 -1.58 11.04
CA SER A 73 -7.33 -2.15 10.35
C SER A 73 -7.92 -3.31 11.16
N GLY A 74 -7.11 -4.14 11.82
CA GLY A 74 -7.58 -5.25 12.64
C GLY A 74 -8.29 -4.84 13.94
N ALA A 75 -8.09 -3.61 14.43
CA ALA A 75 -8.70 -3.17 15.69
C ALA A 75 -10.17 -2.76 15.51
N TYR A 76 -10.51 -2.19 14.35
CA TYR A 76 -11.84 -1.64 14.08
C TYR A 76 -12.54 -2.26 12.87
N CYS A 77 -11.82 -2.83 11.90
CA CYS A 77 -12.45 -3.42 10.72
C CYS A 77 -13.45 -4.51 11.14
N HIS A 78 -14.61 -4.50 10.50
CA HIS A 78 -15.76 -5.35 10.82
C HIS A 78 -16.38 -5.14 12.21
N MET A 79 -16.01 -4.07 12.91
CA MET A 79 -16.59 -3.69 14.19
C MET A 79 -17.54 -2.49 14.02
N PRO A 80 -18.54 -2.30 14.89
CA PRO A 80 -19.41 -1.13 14.87
C PRO A 80 -18.66 0.21 15.00
N GLU A 81 -17.44 0.18 15.52
CA GLU A 81 -16.54 1.32 15.68
C GLU A 81 -15.81 1.72 14.39
N ASP A 82 -15.98 0.99 13.29
CA ASP A 82 -15.54 1.40 11.95
C ASP A 82 -16.42 2.53 11.42
N THR A 83 -16.19 3.72 11.96
CA THR A 83 -16.99 4.92 11.74
C THR A 83 -16.13 6.07 11.22
N PRO A 84 -16.71 7.06 10.49
CA PRO A 84 -15.92 8.12 9.85
C PRO A 84 -15.06 8.96 10.79
N ASP A 85 -15.39 9.06 12.09
CA ASP A 85 -14.57 9.74 13.10
C ASP A 85 -13.25 9.03 13.39
N ARG A 86 -13.10 7.77 12.97
CA ARG A 86 -11.85 7.02 13.00
C ARG A 86 -10.96 7.31 11.81
N LEU A 87 -11.39 8.09 10.83
CA LEU A 87 -10.60 8.39 9.64
C LEU A 87 -9.81 9.69 9.80
N SER A 88 -8.62 9.73 9.19
CA SER A 88 -7.80 10.92 9.04
C SER A 88 -7.75 11.35 7.58
N ALA A 89 -8.28 12.54 7.29
CA ALA A 89 -8.22 13.13 5.96
C ALA A 89 -6.79 13.33 5.46
N GLU A 90 -5.86 13.67 6.37
CA GLU A 90 -4.43 13.80 6.05
C GLU A 90 -3.86 12.46 5.60
N ARG A 91 -4.23 11.36 6.28
CA ARG A 91 -3.73 10.03 5.93
C ARG A 91 -4.30 9.51 4.61
N ILE A 92 -5.58 9.72 4.37
CA ILE A 92 -6.23 9.38 3.09
C ILE A 92 -5.56 10.17 1.95
N ALA A 93 -5.36 11.48 2.15
CA ALA A 93 -4.72 12.34 1.15
C ALA A 93 -3.29 11.91 0.86
N ALA A 94 -2.54 11.50 1.89
CA ALA A 94 -1.23 10.90 1.74
C ALA A 94 -1.33 9.67 0.83
N VAL A 95 -2.00 8.59 1.25
CA VAL A 95 -2.05 7.33 0.47
C VAL A 95 -2.47 7.57 -0.98
N ALA A 96 -3.49 8.41 -1.21
CA ALA A 96 -3.92 8.80 -2.55
C ALA A 96 -2.80 9.48 -3.36
N ALA A 97 -2.12 10.48 -2.78
CA ALA A 97 -1.01 11.16 -3.43
C ALA A 97 0.14 10.21 -3.75
N GLY A 98 0.51 9.32 -2.82
CA GLY A 98 1.57 8.32 -3.02
C GLY A 98 1.26 7.39 -4.19
N VAL A 99 0.05 6.82 -4.22
CA VAL A 99 -0.40 5.89 -5.27
C VAL A 99 -0.51 6.60 -6.62
N VAL A 100 -1.15 7.78 -6.69
CA VAL A 100 -1.28 8.54 -7.93
C VAL A 100 0.09 8.91 -8.48
N THR A 101 0.98 9.39 -7.62
CA THR A 101 2.32 9.81 -8.07
C THR A 101 3.11 8.61 -8.57
N PHE A 102 3.07 7.47 -7.89
CA PHE A 102 3.69 6.24 -8.38
C PHE A 102 3.13 5.79 -9.74
N LEU A 103 1.79 5.79 -9.90
CA LEU A 103 1.15 5.41 -11.16
C LEU A 103 1.53 6.34 -12.32
N LEU A 104 1.65 7.65 -12.07
CA LEU A 104 2.09 8.61 -13.09
C LEU A 104 3.55 8.43 -13.50
N HIS A 105 4.40 7.89 -12.61
CA HIS A 105 5.81 7.63 -12.92
C HIS A 105 6.05 6.24 -13.53
N GLN A 106 5.02 5.39 -13.62
CA GLN A 106 5.10 4.08 -14.29
C GLN A 106 5.14 4.17 -15.83
N ASP A 107 4.84 5.35 -16.42
CA ASP A 107 4.99 5.59 -17.86
C ASP A 107 6.47 5.76 -18.28
N ALA A 108 7.38 5.95 -17.31
CA ALA A 108 8.80 5.70 -17.50
C ALA A 108 9.07 4.21 -17.21
N PRO A 109 9.92 3.51 -18.00
CA PRO A 109 10.31 2.15 -17.68
C PRO A 109 10.79 2.11 -16.22
N LEU A 110 10.32 1.13 -15.44
CA LEU A 110 10.90 0.81 -14.14
C LEU A 110 12.36 0.40 -14.37
N ASP A 111 13.25 1.38 -14.42
CA ASP A 111 14.67 1.13 -14.39
C ASP A 111 14.97 0.66 -12.96
N LEU A 112 15.07 -0.65 -12.79
CA LEU A 112 15.36 -1.31 -11.52
C LEU A 112 16.75 -0.94 -10.97
N ALA A 113 17.50 -0.09 -11.67
CA ALA A 113 18.68 0.58 -11.17
C ALA A 113 18.28 1.78 -10.28
N LEU A 114 17.99 1.51 -9.02
CA LEU A 114 18.11 2.55 -7.99
C LEU A 114 19.57 3.05 -7.99
N PRO A 115 19.82 4.35 -7.82
CA PRO A 115 21.15 4.80 -7.42
C PRO A 115 21.45 4.18 -6.04
N LEU A 116 22.54 3.41 -5.97
CA LEU A 116 23.10 2.98 -4.68
C LEU A 116 23.53 4.21 -3.87
N PRO A 117 23.38 4.20 -2.54
CA PRO A 117 23.99 5.20 -1.66
C PRO A 117 25.53 5.17 -1.75
#